data_AF-A0A2G9UAX7-F1
#
_entry.id   AF-A0A2G9UAX7-F1
#
_cell.length_a   1.000
_cell.length_b   1.000
_cell.length_c   1.000
_cell.angle_alpha   90.00
_cell.angle_beta   90.00
_cell.angle_gamma   90.00
#
_symmetry.space_group_name_H-M   'P 1'
#
loop_
_entity.id
_entity.type
_entity.pdbx_description
1 polymer ?
#
loop_
_entity_poly.entity_id
_entity_poly.type
_entity_poly.pdbx_seq_one_letter_code
_entity_poly.pdbx_strand_id
1 'polypeptide(L)'
;MGPVNGIFEDGEVEPTLPAEEVWTGTAYSVASFMIAKGKHRDGFDTARGIYETSWNRAGLQYQTPEAMYEEKRYRAIGYMRPLAIWAMQHALDIKPEH
;
A
#
# COMPACT_ATOMS: atom_id res chain seq x y z
N MET A 1 8.51 -1.00 -3.33
CA MET A 1 7.78 -0.75 -2.07
C MET A 1 6.58 0.12 -2.38
N GLY A 2 5.51 0.04 -1.58
CA GLY A 2 4.31 0.86 -1.76
C GLY A 2 4.53 2.33 -1.34
N PRO A 3 3.45 3.13 -1.23
CA PRO A 3 3.53 4.54 -0.85
C PRO A 3 3.98 4.71 0.60
N VAL A 4 5.01 5.55 0.80
CA VAL A 4 5.47 6.00 2.11
C VAL A 4 4.45 6.96 2.74
N ASN A 5 4.35 6.99 4.06
CA ASN A 5 3.29 7.74 4.73
C ASN A 5 3.50 9.26 4.71
N GLY A 6 4.75 9.74 4.75
CA GLY A 6 5.06 11.16 4.79
C GLY A 6 6.22 11.54 3.87
N ILE A 7 6.01 12.58 3.07
CA ILE A 7 7.00 13.17 2.16
C ILE A 7 6.86 14.70 2.23
N PHE A 8 7.98 15.41 2.26
CA PHE A 8 8.00 16.87 2.14
C PHE A 8 7.74 17.30 0.69
N GLU A 9 7.44 18.58 0.49
CA GLU A 9 7.20 19.14 -0.85
C GLU A 9 8.42 19.05 -1.78
N ASP A 10 9.63 18.98 -1.21
CA ASP A 10 10.90 18.80 -1.94
C ASP A 10 11.17 17.34 -2.34
N GLY A 11 10.32 16.40 -1.92
CA GLY A 11 10.42 14.98 -2.24
C GLY A 11 11.23 14.16 -1.24
N GLU A 12 11.77 14.77 -0.19
CA GLU A 12 12.44 14.03 0.90
C GLU A 12 11.41 13.36 1.81
N VAL A 13 11.73 12.15 2.30
CA VAL A 13 10.88 11.46 3.28
C VAL A 13 10.95 12.21 4.60
N GLU A 14 9.79 12.47 5.21
CA GLU A 14 9.76 13.12 6.52
C GLU A 14 10.44 12.20 7.56
N PRO A 15 11.46 12.66 8.31
CA PRO A 15 12.29 11.82 9.18
C PRO A 15 11.62 11.56 10.53
N THR A 16 10.36 11.12 10.50
CA THR A 16 9.64 10.62 11.66
C THR A 16 9.31 9.15 11.47
N LEU A 17 9.38 8.38 12.55
CA LEU A 17 9.21 6.92 12.49
C LEU A 17 7.90 6.47 11.80
N PRO A 18 6.74 7.11 12.01
CA PRO A 18 5.53 6.77 11.26
C PRO A 18 5.56 7.21 9.79
N ALA A 19 6.25 8.30 9.47
CA ALA A 19 6.30 8.83 8.11
C ALA A 19 7.17 7.96 7.20
N GLU A 20 8.29 7.44 7.70
CA GLU A 20 9.18 6.52 6.98
C GLU A 20 8.56 5.13 6.69
N GLU A 21 7.44 4.81 7.33
CA GLU A 21 6.74 3.56 7.14
C GLU A 21 5.90 3.55 5.85
N VAL A 22 5.81 2.37 5.24
CA VAL A 22 4.78 2.05 4.24
C VAL A 22 3.71 1.22 4.92
N TRP A 23 2.52 1.79 5.13
CA TRP A 23 1.39 1.06 5.70
C TRP A 23 0.64 0.27 4.63
N THR A 24 0.62 -1.05 4.78
CA THR A 24 0.07 -1.97 3.77
C THR A 24 -1.42 -1.72 3.50
N GLY A 25 -2.23 -1.56 4.55
CA GLY A 25 -3.65 -1.28 4.40
C GLY A 25 -3.95 0.11 3.83
N THR A 26 -3.16 1.12 4.20
CA THR A 26 -3.26 2.47 3.62
C THR A 26 -2.94 2.44 2.14
N ALA A 27 -1.87 1.74 1.74
CA ALA A 27 -1.48 1.59 0.35
C ALA A 27 -2.59 0.96 -0.50
N TYR A 28 -3.24 -0.12 -0.03
CA TYR A 28 -4.38 -0.71 -0.73
C TYR A 28 -5.61 0.20 -0.77
N SER A 29 -5.85 0.97 0.29
CA SER A 29 -6.93 1.96 0.32
C SER A 29 -6.68 3.07 -0.71
N VAL A 30 -5.46 3.61 -0.79
CA VAL A 30 -5.07 4.60 -1.80
C VAL A 30 -5.17 4.02 -3.21
N ALA A 31 -4.72 2.78 -3.42
CA ALA A 31 -4.86 2.09 -4.70
C ALA A 31 -6.34 1.95 -5.12
N SER A 32 -7.22 1.57 -4.19
CA SER A 32 -8.67 1.48 -4.45
C SER A 32 -9.27 2.84 -4.82
N PHE A 33 -8.84 3.92 -4.15
CA PHE A 33 -9.27 5.27 -4.46
C PHE A 33 -8.81 5.71 -5.86
N MET A 34 -7.56 5.42 -6.24
CA MET A 34 -7.06 5.68 -7.59
C MET A 34 -7.89 4.94 -8.64
N ILE A 35 -8.20 3.66 -8.42
CA ILE A 35 -9.06 2.87 -9.33
C ILE A 35 -10.46 3.51 -9.43
N ALA A 36 -11.09 3.84 -8.31
CA ALA A 36 -12.40 4.50 -8.29
C ALA A 36 -12.41 5.88 -8.99
N LYS A 37 -11.24 6.52 -9.15
CA LYS A 37 -11.05 7.76 -9.92
C LYS A 37 -10.61 7.52 -11.37
N GLY A 38 -10.72 6.30 -11.88
CA GLY A 38 -10.35 5.94 -13.25
C GLY A 38 -8.83 5.80 -13.48
N LYS A 39 -8.01 5.96 -12.45
CA LYS A 39 -6.54 5.82 -12.52
C LYS A 39 -6.13 4.36 -12.27
N HIS A 40 -6.61 3.46 -13.12
CA HIS A 40 -6.45 2.02 -12.89
C HIS A 40 -4.98 1.60 -12.84
N ARG A 41 -4.16 2.07 -13.80
CA ARG A 41 -2.72 1.77 -13.84
C ARG A 41 -2.02 2.22 -12.57
N ASP A 42 -2.22 3.48 -12.16
CA ASP A 42 -1.59 4.05 -10.96
C ASP A 42 -2.00 3.26 -9.70
N GLY A 43 -3.28 2.88 -9.60
CA GLY A 43 -3.79 2.07 -8.50
C GLY A 43 -3.12 0.69 -8.43
N PHE A 44 -3.02 -0.02 -9.56
CA PHE A 44 -2.33 -1.32 -9.61
C PHE A 44 -0.82 -1.18 -9.37
N ASP A 45 -0.16 -0.17 -9.92
CA ASP A 45 1.26 0.09 -9.70
C ASP A 45 1.54 0.40 -8.21
N THR A 46 0.65 1.15 -7.55
CA THR A 46 0.71 1.45 -6.10
C THR A 46 0.58 0.17 -5.26
N ALA A 47 -0.43 -0.67 -5.55
CA ALA A 47 -0.66 -1.93 -4.85
C ALA A 47 0.45 -2.97 -5.10
N ARG A 48 1.01 -3.01 -6.32
CA ARG A 48 2.12 -3.91 -6.69
C ARG A 48 3.31 -3.74 -5.76
N GLY A 49 3.59 -2.50 -5.33
CA GLY A 49 4.67 -2.21 -4.39
C GLY A 49 4.58 -3.00 -3.08
N ILE A 50 3.35 -3.26 -2.59
CA ILE A 50 3.12 -4.08 -1.40
C ILE A 50 3.31 -5.56 -1.71
N TYR A 51 2.69 -6.06 -2.77
CA TYR A 51 2.81 -7.46 -3.20
C TYR A 51 4.27 -7.88 -3.42
N GLU A 52 5.03 -7.12 -4.20
CA GLU A 52 6.45 -7.40 -4.47
C GLU A 52 7.29 -7.42 -3.19
N THR A 53 7.01 -6.51 -2.26
CA THR A 53 7.80 -6.40 -1.02
C THR A 53 7.46 -7.54 -0.07
N SER A 54 6.18 -7.76 0.21
CA SER A 54 5.74 -8.79 1.16
C SER A 54 5.94 -10.21 0.61
N TRP A 55 5.61 -10.46 -0.67
CA TRP A 55 5.61 -11.79 -1.26
C TRP A 55 6.96 -12.20 -1.85
N ASN A 56 7.61 -11.33 -2.63
CA ASN A 56 8.81 -11.73 -3.38
C ASN A 56 10.11 -11.45 -2.63
N ARG A 57 10.16 -10.39 -1.80
CA ARG A 57 11.41 -9.92 -1.18
C ARG A 57 11.54 -10.28 0.30
N ALA A 58 10.45 -10.19 1.07
CA ALA A 58 10.47 -10.37 2.51
C ALA A 58 10.03 -11.76 2.99
N GLY A 59 9.39 -12.56 2.14
CA GLY A 59 8.91 -13.90 2.51
C GLY A 59 7.79 -13.88 3.56
N LEU A 60 6.96 -12.82 3.55
CA LEU A 60 5.87 -12.62 4.51
C LEU A 60 4.53 -13.13 3.96
N GLN A 61 4.57 -14.18 3.12
CA GLN A 61 3.36 -14.79 2.60
C GLN A 61 2.49 -15.27 3.78
N TYR A 62 1.19 -14.99 3.74
CA TYR A 62 0.23 -15.30 4.81
C TYR A 62 0.48 -14.59 6.15
N GLN A 63 1.42 -13.65 6.21
CA GLN A 63 1.80 -12.91 7.43
C GLN A 63 1.99 -11.41 7.15
N THR A 64 1.29 -10.87 6.16
CA THR A 64 1.43 -9.47 5.72
C THR A 64 1.38 -8.50 6.92
N PRO A 65 2.41 -7.64 7.08
CA PRO A 65 2.54 -6.77 8.25
C PRO A 65 1.70 -5.50 8.13
N GLU A 66 1.56 -4.76 9.24
CA GLU A 66 1.02 -3.39 9.22
C GLU A 66 1.93 -2.46 8.40
N ALA A 67 3.22 -2.48 8.71
CA ALA A 67 4.19 -1.55 8.14
C ALA A 67 5.44 -2.26 7.62
N MET A 68 6.00 -1.73 6.54
CA MET A 68 7.30 -2.10 5.97
C MET A 68 8.20 -0.88 5.87
N TYR A 69 9.51 -1.10 5.98
CA TYR A 69 10.55 -0.07 5.85
C TYR A 69 11.46 -0.41 4.67
N GLU A 70 12.31 0.53 4.27
CA GLU A 70 13.28 0.33 3.18
C GLU A 70 14.30 -0.77 3.50
N GLU A 71 14.77 -0.84 4.75
CA GLU A 71 15.84 -1.75 5.19
C GLU A 71 15.37 -3.19 5.49
N LYS A 72 14.38 -3.73 4.77
CA LYS A 72 13.79 -5.08 5.03
C LYS A 72 13.28 -5.28 6.46
N ARG A 73 12.95 -4.21 7.17
CA ARG A 73 12.28 -4.29 8.49
C ARG A 73 10.76 -4.28 8.27
N TYR A 74 10.03 -4.81 9.26
CA TYR A 74 8.58 -4.83 9.27
C TYR A 74 8.05 -4.76 10.70
N ARG A 75 6.80 -4.28 10.86
CA ARG A 75 6.13 -4.14 12.16
C ARG A 75 4.76 -4.79 12.12
N ALA A 76 4.44 -5.54 13.20
CA ALA A 76 3.17 -6.22 13.41
C ALA A 76 2.76 -7.16 12.25
N ILE A 77 3.38 -8.33 12.17
CA ILE A 77 3.06 -9.37 11.17
C ILE A 77 1.64 -9.94 11.35
N GLY A 78 1.02 -10.41 10.26
CA GLY A 78 -0.32 -11.01 10.28
C GLY A 78 -1.42 -10.00 10.67
N TYR A 79 -1.32 -8.77 10.19
CA TYR A 79 -2.19 -7.68 10.62
C TYR A 79 -3.49 -7.61 9.83
N MET A 80 -4.51 -6.97 10.40
CA MET A 80 -5.84 -6.85 9.79
C MET A 80 -5.90 -5.88 8.62
N ARG A 81 -5.22 -4.72 8.72
CA ARG A 81 -5.33 -3.63 7.73
C ARG A 81 -5.01 -4.02 6.28
N PRO A 82 -4.05 -4.92 5.95
CA PRO A 82 -3.85 -5.39 4.59
C PRO A 82 -5.09 -5.97 3.88
N LEU A 83 -6.13 -6.40 4.62
CA LEU A 83 -7.40 -6.86 4.03
C LEU A 83 -8.12 -5.77 3.22
N ALA A 84 -7.71 -4.51 3.35
CA ALA A 84 -8.17 -3.40 2.52
C ALA A 84 -7.94 -3.62 1.01
N ILE A 85 -7.12 -4.59 0.59
CA ILE A 85 -6.99 -4.98 -0.82
C ILE A 85 -8.34 -5.29 -1.49
N TRP A 86 -9.33 -5.81 -0.75
CA TRP A 86 -10.67 -6.08 -1.27
C TRP A 86 -11.45 -4.81 -1.64
N ALA A 87 -11.09 -3.64 -1.10
CA ALA A 87 -11.64 -2.37 -1.56
C ALA A 87 -11.26 -2.08 -3.02
N MET A 88 -10.13 -2.59 -3.51
CA MET A 88 -9.77 -2.48 -4.93
C MET A 88 -10.74 -3.28 -5.80
N GLN A 89 -11.14 -4.48 -5.38
CA GLN A 89 -12.13 -5.27 -6.10
C GLN A 89 -13.47 -4.53 -6.16
N HIS A 90 -13.92 -4.00 -5.02
CA HIS A 90 -15.12 -3.16 -4.99
C HIS A 90 -15.00 -1.99 -5.97
N ALA A 91 -13.88 -1.26 -5.97
CA ALA A 91 -13.63 -0.15 -6.88
C ALA A 91 -13.61 -0.52 -8.38
N LEU A 92 -13.28 -1.76 -8.73
CA LEU A 92 -13.38 -2.27 -10.10
C LEU A 92 -14.83 -2.60 -10.50
N ASP A 93 -15.65 -3.00 -9.52
CA ASP A 93 -17.03 -3.44 -9.74
C ASP A 93 -18.03 -2.26 -9.80
N ILE A 94 -17.75 -1.16 -9.09
CA ILE A 94 -18.55 0.07 -9.24
C ILE A 94 -18.33 0.67 -10.62
N LYS A 95 -19.39 0.67 -11.44
CA LYS A 95 -19.40 1.34 -12.74
C LYS A 95 -19.37 2.86 -12.51
N PRO A 96 -18.54 3.62 -13.24
CA PRO A 96 -18.66 5.06 -13.23
C PRO A 96 -20.05 5.43 -13.76
N GLU A 97 -20.85 6.11 -12.94
CA GLU A 97 -22.06 6.78 -13.40
C GLU A 97 -21.62 7.82 -14.43
N HIS A 98 -22.08 7.65 -15.68
CA HIS A 98 -21.75 8.51 -16.82
C HIS A 98 -22.57 9.80 -16.76
#